data_AF-A0A2K3KFR5-F1
#
_entry.id   AF-A0A2K3KFR5-F1
#
_cell.length_a   1.000
_cell.length_b   1.000
_cell.length_c   1.000
_cell.angle_alpha   90.00
_cell.angle_beta   90.00
_cell.angle_gamma   90.00
#
_symmetry.space_group_name_H-M   'P 1'
#
loop_
_entity.id
_entity.type
_entity.pdbx_description
1 polymer ?
#
loop_
_entity_poly.entity_id
_entity_poly.type
_entity_poly.pdbx_seq_one_letter_code
_entity_poly.pdbx_strand_id
1 'polypeptide(L)'
;MSYKYLALVKEKVTKFESVEVQHVPREHNKRADILSKLESTKKKGRNKSVIQEILPRPSIEKATNVLDINVIGDKNCWMTPVYNFLANGTLPDDQKKAAIIRRRACTYVILDGKLYRRGFSIPLLKCVDEETV
;
A
#
# COMPACT_ATOMS: atom_id res chain seq x y z
N MET A 1 -2.06 24.59 2.24
CA MET A 1 -1.56 23.30 1.73
C MET A 1 -0.10 23.04 2.13
N SER A 2 0.84 23.98 1.95
CA SER A 2 2.29 23.76 2.22
C SER A 2 2.67 23.32 3.64
N TYR A 3 2.10 23.92 4.70
CA TYR A 3 2.52 23.66 6.09
C TYR A 3 2.30 22.20 6.57
N LYS A 4 1.24 21.53 6.09
CA LYS A 4 0.94 20.14 6.46
C LYS A 4 1.99 19.17 5.92
N TYR A 5 2.45 19.39 4.69
CA TYR A 5 3.52 18.58 4.10
C TYR A 5 4.84 18.81 4.81
N LEU A 6 5.16 20.05 5.17
CA LEU A 6 6.38 20.35 5.93
C LEU A 6 6.39 19.63 7.29
N ALA A 7 5.26 19.63 8.01
CA ALA A 7 5.14 18.91 9.28
C ALA A 7 5.37 17.40 9.11
N LEU A 8 4.80 16.79 8.06
CA LEU A 8 5.00 15.38 7.75
C LEU A 8 6.45 15.06 7.37
N VAL A 9 7.09 15.90 6.57
CA VAL A 9 8.51 15.72 6.21
C VAL A 9 9.36 15.75 7.48
N LYS A 10 9.12 16.69 8.40
CA LYS A 10 9.82 16.74 9.69
C LYS A 10 9.60 15.47 10.52
N GLU A 11 8.38 14.96 10.62
CA GLU A 11 8.08 13.69 11.30
C GLU A 11 8.77 12.48 10.66
N LYS A 12 8.92 12.46 9.33
CA LYS A 12 9.59 11.36 8.64
C LYS A 12 11.11 11.43 8.78
N VAL A 13 11.67 12.64 8.78
CA VAL A 13 13.11 12.86 8.95
C VAL A 13 13.62 12.31 10.28
N THR A 14 12.83 12.38 11.37
CA THR A 14 13.25 11.85 12.68
C THR A 14 13.38 10.32 12.72
N LYS A 15 12.91 9.60 11.69
CA LYS A 15 13.04 8.14 11.59
C LYS A 15 14.38 7.69 11.00
N PHE A 16 15.16 8.61 10.47
CA PHE A 16 16.48 8.34 9.92
C PHE A 16 17.54 8.83 10.90
N GLU A 17 18.66 8.12 10.98
CA GLU A 17 19.79 8.49 11.83
C GLU A 17 20.45 9.81 11.38
N SER A 18 20.51 10.03 10.07
CA SER A 18 20.96 11.29 9.47
C SER A 18 20.24 11.57 8.15
N VAL A 19 20.05 12.84 7.81
CA VAL A 19 19.44 13.29 6.55
C VAL A 19 20.20 14.48 6.02
N GLU A 20 20.54 14.43 4.73
CA GLU A 20 21.17 15.53 4.00
C GLU A 20 20.25 15.99 2.86
N VAL A 21 20.11 17.30 2.69
CA VAL A 21 19.34 17.90 1.60
C VAL A 21 20.28 18.67 0.70
N GLN A 22 20.50 18.15 -0.50
CA GLN A 22 21.33 18.81 -1.51
C GLN A 22 20.47 19.41 -2.61
N HIS A 23 20.77 20.65 -2.99
CA HIS A 23 20.13 21.30 -4.12
C HIS A 23 20.70 20.76 -5.44
N VAL A 24 19.85 20.12 -6.23
CA VAL A 24 20.21 19.61 -7.56
C VAL A 24 19.59 20.50 -8.64
N PRO A 25 20.37 21.11 -9.55
CA PRO A 25 19.84 21.88 -10.66
C PRO A 25 18.84 21.07 -11.49
N ARG A 26 17.79 21.72 -12.00
CA ARG A 26 16.68 21.06 -12.69
C ARG A 26 17.13 20.20 -13.89
N GLU A 27 18.15 20.64 -14.61
CA GLU A 27 18.74 19.93 -15.74
C GLU A 27 19.37 18.56 -15.36
N HIS A 28 19.73 18.39 -14.09
CA HIS A 28 20.28 17.15 -13.53
C HIS A 28 19.21 16.30 -12.84
N ASN A 29 17.99 16.82 -12.64
CA ASN A 29 16.86 16.10 -12.03
C ASN A 29 15.74 15.79 -13.04
N LYS A 30 16.12 15.54 -14.31
CA LYS A 30 15.18 15.31 -15.43
C LYS A 30 14.15 14.21 -15.16
N ARG A 31 14.55 13.12 -14.48
CA ARG A 31 13.64 12.01 -14.17
C ARG A 31 12.51 12.44 -13.23
N ALA A 32 12.82 13.08 -12.11
CA ALA A 32 11.79 13.57 -11.19
C ALA A 32 10.93 14.68 -11.84
N ASP A 33 11.53 15.54 -12.66
CA ASP A 33 10.81 16.56 -13.42
C ASP A 33 9.78 15.95 -14.39
N ILE A 34 10.16 14.90 -15.14
CA ILE A 34 9.24 14.14 -16.00
C ILE A 34 8.10 13.53 -15.17
N LEU A 35 8.41 12.89 -14.05
CA LEU A 35 7.39 12.28 -13.17
C LEU A 35 6.41 13.32 -12.63
N SER A 36 6.88 14.48 -12.17
CA SER A 36 6.01 15.56 -11.71
C SER A 36 5.06 16.10 -12.79
N LYS A 37 5.49 16.04 -14.05
CA LYS A 37 4.71 16.48 -15.21
C LYS A 37 3.71 15.43 -15.68
N LEU A 38 3.97 14.12 -15.45
CA LEU A 38 3.03 13.03 -15.82
C LEU A 38 1.66 13.20 -15.14
N GLU A 39 1.63 13.68 -13.90
CA GLU A 39 0.40 14.00 -13.16
C GLU A 39 -0.37 15.19 -13.78
N SER A 40 0.33 16.13 -14.41
CA SER A 40 -0.25 17.33 -15.00
C SER A 40 -0.71 17.14 -16.46
N THR A 41 -0.10 16.21 -17.20
CA THR A 41 -0.40 15.99 -18.62
C THR A 41 -1.52 14.97 -18.83
N LYS A 42 -2.77 15.39 -18.64
CA LYS A 42 -3.92 14.69 -19.23
C LYS A 42 -3.89 14.83 -20.75
N LYS A 43 -3.21 13.94 -21.49
CA LYS A 43 -3.46 13.81 -22.94
C LYS A 43 -4.62 12.86 -23.15
N LYS A 44 -5.81 13.44 -23.41
CA LYS A 44 -6.96 12.72 -23.95
C LYS A 44 -6.53 12.07 -25.28
N GLY A 45 -6.26 10.76 -25.24
CA GLY A 45 -6.20 9.93 -26.45
C GLY A 45 -4.87 9.31 -26.87
N ARG A 46 -3.76 9.36 -26.11
CA ARG A 46 -2.55 8.58 -26.50
C ARG A 46 -1.88 7.87 -25.32
N ASN A 47 -1.72 6.56 -25.52
CA ASN A 47 -0.90 5.57 -24.81
C ASN A 47 -1.42 5.14 -23.42
N LYS A 48 -2.16 4.03 -23.42
CA LYS A 48 -2.68 3.31 -22.23
C LYS A 48 -1.61 2.47 -21.50
N SER A 49 -0.32 2.63 -21.80
CA SER A 49 0.74 1.77 -21.24
C SER A 49 1.16 2.15 -19.82
N VAL A 50 0.72 3.32 -19.33
CA VAL A 50 1.01 3.78 -17.96
C VAL A 50 -0.30 3.83 -17.19
N ILE A 51 -0.40 3.01 -16.15
CA ILE A 51 -1.52 3.04 -15.20
C ILE A 51 -1.33 4.26 -14.31
N GLN A 52 -2.27 5.20 -14.36
CA GLN A 52 -2.29 6.38 -13.50
C GLN A 52 -3.51 6.30 -12.58
N GLU A 53 -3.28 6.40 -11.27
CA GLU A 53 -4.35 6.47 -10.27
C GLU A 53 -4.54 7.93 -9.83
N ILE A 54 -5.73 8.48 -10.07
CA ILE A 54 -6.06 9.84 -9.62
C ILE A 54 -6.69 9.73 -8.23
N LEU A 55 -6.01 10.27 -7.22
CA LEU A 55 -6.54 10.33 -5.87
C LEU A 55 -7.59 11.46 -5.76
N PRO A 56 -8.84 11.16 -5.33
CA PRO A 56 -9.89 12.16 -5.16
C PRO A 56 -9.68 13.05 -3.91
N ARG A 57 -8.70 12.71 -3.06
CA ARG A 57 -8.36 13.40 -1.81
C ARG A 57 -6.83 13.54 -1.69
N PRO A 58 -6.32 14.52 -0.92
CA PRO A 58 -4.90 14.67 -0.69
C PRO A 58 -4.26 13.42 -0.07
N SER A 59 -3.11 13.00 -0.58
CA SER A 59 -2.35 11.84 -0.07
C SER A 59 -1.89 11.96 1.38
N ILE A 60 -1.94 13.18 1.93
CA ILE A 60 -1.63 13.48 3.34
C ILE A 60 -2.77 13.21 4.30
N GLU A 61 -4.00 13.03 3.80
CA GLU A 61 -5.10 12.56 4.62
C GLU A 61 -4.86 11.07 4.89
N LYS A 62 -4.46 10.73 6.12
CA LYS A 62 -4.29 9.34 6.53
C LYS A 62 -5.56 8.57 6.16
N ALA A 63 -5.44 7.64 5.20
CA ALA A 63 -6.49 6.67 4.98
C ALA A 63 -6.69 5.94 6.31
N THR A 64 -7.92 5.91 6.83
CA THR A 64 -8.29 5.12 8.02
C THR A 64 -8.00 3.63 7.87
N ASN A 65 -7.60 3.20 6.67
CA ASN A 65 -7.20 1.84 6.34
C ASN A 65 -5.87 1.86 5.57
N VAL A 66 -4.80 2.42 6.14
CA VAL A 66 -3.46 2.04 5.69
C VAL A 66 -3.37 0.52 5.86
N LEU A 67 -3.03 -0.18 4.79
CA LEU A 67 -2.73 -1.60 4.83
C LEU A 67 -1.42 -1.74 5.61
N ASP A 68 -1.52 -1.79 6.93
CA ASP A 68 -0.39 -2.11 7.79
C ASP A 68 0.14 -3.48 7.36
N ILE A 69 1.45 -3.61 7.17
CA ILE A 69 2.10 -4.91 6.98
C ILE A 69 2.21 -5.48 8.39
N ASN A 70 1.36 -6.45 8.75
CA ASN A 70 1.35 -7.05 10.08
C ASN A 70 1.61 -8.57 10.00
N VAL A 71 2.15 -9.11 11.10
CA VAL A 71 2.66 -10.48 11.33
C VAL A 71 1.58 -11.55 11.43
N ILE A 72 1.54 -12.60 10.59
CA ILE A 72 0.49 -13.65 10.71
C ILE A 72 0.62 -14.34 12.07
N GLY A 73 -0.33 -14.08 12.98
CA GLY A 73 -0.34 -14.65 14.33
C GLY A 73 -0.30 -13.63 15.45
N ASP A 74 0.08 -12.37 15.18
CA ASP A 74 -0.09 -11.30 16.16
C ASP A 74 -1.57 -10.91 16.28
N LYS A 75 -2.03 -10.56 17.49
CA LYS A 75 -3.43 -10.12 17.75
C LYS A 75 -3.82 -8.91 16.90
N ASN A 76 -2.83 -8.13 16.45
CA ASN A 76 -3.01 -6.97 15.59
C ASN A 76 -2.86 -7.26 14.10
N CYS A 77 -2.62 -8.51 13.68
CA CYS A 77 -2.40 -8.78 12.27
C CYS A 77 -3.68 -8.95 11.47
N TRP A 78 -3.77 -8.15 10.42
CA TRP A 78 -4.88 -8.20 9.47
C TRP A 78 -4.94 -9.52 8.69
N MET A 79 -3.82 -10.24 8.53
CA MET A 79 -3.77 -11.52 7.81
C MET A 79 -4.38 -12.67 8.61
N THR A 80 -4.27 -12.67 9.93
CA THR A 80 -4.82 -13.71 10.83
C THR A 80 -6.31 -13.99 10.58
N PRO A 81 -7.22 -13.00 10.57
CA PRO A 81 -8.64 -13.25 10.29
C PRO A 81 -8.91 -13.69 8.84
N VAL A 82 -8.06 -13.29 7.87
CA VAL A 82 -8.18 -13.73 6.47
C VAL A 82 -7.76 -15.19 6.34
N TYR A 83 -6.64 -15.57 6.96
CA TYR A 83 -6.15 -16.95 6.98
C TYR A 83 -7.15 -17.88 7.65
N ASN A 84 -7.65 -17.53 8.84
CA ASN A 84 -8.62 -18.36 9.57
C ASN A 84 -9.93 -18.52 8.80
N PHE A 85 -10.41 -17.48 8.12
CA PHE A 85 -11.58 -17.61 7.27
C PHE A 85 -11.35 -18.55 6.08
N LEU A 86 -10.18 -18.48 5.42
CA LEU A 86 -9.85 -19.34 4.29
C LEU A 86 -9.54 -20.79 4.69
N ALA A 87 -8.93 -21.01 5.85
CA ALA A 87 -8.56 -22.34 6.34
C ALA A 87 -9.71 -23.04 7.08
N ASN A 88 -10.42 -22.32 7.94
CA ASN A 88 -11.35 -22.89 8.92
C ASN A 88 -12.79 -22.39 8.75
N GLY A 89 -13.05 -21.45 7.83
CA GLY A 89 -14.39 -20.88 7.61
C GLY A 89 -14.88 -19.95 8.73
N THR A 90 -14.03 -19.62 9.72
CA THR A 90 -14.43 -18.83 10.90
C THR A 90 -14.58 -17.35 10.56
N LEU A 91 -15.68 -16.74 10.99
CA LEU A 91 -15.93 -15.30 10.88
C LEU A 91 -16.38 -14.73 12.23
N PRO A 92 -16.17 -13.42 12.49
CA PRO A 92 -16.74 -12.74 13.65
C PRO A 92 -18.27 -12.61 13.52
N ASP A 93 -18.98 -12.57 14.66
CA ASP A 93 -20.43 -12.33 14.71
C ASP A 93 -20.83 -10.93 14.22
N ASP A 94 -19.92 -9.96 14.31
CA ASP A 94 -20.13 -8.62 13.77
C ASP A 94 -20.17 -8.68 12.24
N GLN A 95 -21.38 -8.51 11.69
CA GLN A 95 -21.66 -8.56 10.25
C GLN A 95 -20.78 -7.59 9.44
N LYS A 96 -20.43 -6.42 9.98
CA LYS A 96 -19.57 -5.45 9.29
C LYS A 96 -18.14 -5.97 9.19
N LYS A 97 -17.60 -6.52 10.28
CA LYS A 97 -16.26 -7.12 10.30
C LYS A 97 -16.19 -8.37 9.42
N ALA A 98 -17.22 -9.21 9.46
CA ALA A 98 -17.34 -10.39 8.60
C ALA A 98 -17.34 -10.02 7.11
N ALA A 99 -18.08 -8.97 6.73
CA ALA A 99 -18.11 -8.49 5.35
C ALA A 99 -16.72 -7.98 4.88
N ILE A 100 -15.98 -7.28 5.75
CA ILE A 100 -14.62 -6.81 5.46
C ILE A 100 -13.68 -8.00 5.22
N ILE A 101 -13.73 -9.01 6.10
CA ILE A 101 -12.88 -10.21 6.00
C ILE A 101 -13.19 -10.96 4.71
N ARG A 102 -14.47 -11.21 4.40
CA ARG A 102 -14.89 -11.87 3.15
C ARG A 102 -14.38 -11.13 1.92
N ARG A 103 -14.55 -9.80 1.89
CA ARG A 103 -14.11 -8.97 0.76
C ARG A 103 -12.60 -9.05 0.56
N ARG A 104 -11.83 -9.01 1.64
CA ARG A 104 -10.37 -9.17 1.58
C ARG A 104 -9.98 -10.57 1.10
N ALA A 105 -10.55 -11.61 1.70
CA ALA A 105 -10.23 -13.01 1.41
C ALA A 105 -10.43 -13.40 -0.05
N CYS A 106 -11.35 -12.78 -0.79
CA CYS A 106 -11.53 -13.00 -2.23
C CYS A 106 -10.23 -12.81 -3.06
N THR A 107 -9.31 -11.97 -2.56
CA THR A 107 -8.04 -11.66 -3.21
C THR A 107 -6.87 -12.52 -2.73
N TYR A 108 -7.12 -13.53 -1.89
CA TYR A 108 -6.08 -14.40 -1.34
C TYR A 108 -6.38 -15.89 -1.58
N VAL A 109 -5.35 -16.72 -1.47
CA VAL A 109 -5.42 -18.18 -1.53
C VAL A 109 -4.39 -18.77 -0.59
N ILE A 110 -4.68 -19.93 -0.01
CA ILE A 110 -3.72 -20.73 0.75
C ILE A 110 -3.16 -21.81 -0.18
N LEU A 111 -1.83 -21.87 -0.30
CA LEU A 111 -1.10 -22.94 -1.00
C LEU A 111 0.00 -23.44 -0.07
N ASP A 112 0.08 -24.74 0.16
CA ASP A 112 1.05 -25.37 1.07
C ASP A 112 1.11 -24.71 2.45
N GLY A 113 -0.07 -24.37 3.00
CA GLY A 113 -0.20 -23.70 4.31
C GLY A 113 0.28 -22.24 4.33
N LYS A 114 0.67 -21.67 3.18
CA LYS A 114 1.14 -20.29 3.06
C LYS A 114 0.10 -19.42 2.37
N LEU A 115 -0.04 -18.18 2.83
CA LEU A 115 -0.97 -17.21 2.26
C LEU A 115 -0.35 -16.52 1.04
N TYR A 116 -1.09 -16.47 -0.05
CA TYR A 116 -0.70 -15.81 -1.30
C TYR A 116 -1.77 -14.81 -1.74
N ARG A 117 -1.34 -13.66 -2.26
CA ARG A 117 -2.22 -12.67 -2.87
C ARG A 117 -2.41 -12.97 -4.35
N ARG A 118 -3.68 -13.08 -4.77
CA ARG A 118 -4.12 -13.09 -6.17
C ARG A 118 -4.02 -11.66 -6.70
N GLY A 119 -2.93 -11.38 -7.40
CA GLY A 119 -2.71 -10.11 -8.08
C GLY A 119 -3.33 -10.07 -9.47
N PHE A 120 -3.19 -8.94 -10.15
CA PHE A 120 -3.48 -8.80 -11.58
C PHE A 120 -2.42 -9.50 -12.45
N SER A 121 -1.24 -9.76 -11.89
CA SER A 121 -0.13 -10.45 -12.51
C SER A 121 -0.26 -11.97 -12.35
N ILE A 122 0.26 -12.71 -13.35
CA ILE A 122 0.24 -14.18 -13.41
C ILE A 122 0.91 -14.88 -12.20
N PRO A 123 2.04 -14.38 -11.62
CA PRO A 123 2.58 -15.01 -10.42
C PRO A 123 1.82 -14.59 -9.16
N LEU A 124 1.53 -15.59 -8.31
CA LEU A 124 1.01 -15.38 -6.96
C LEU A 124 2.10 -14.76 -6.06
N LEU A 125 1.74 -13.70 -5.34
CA LEU A 125 2.67 -13.02 -4.43
C LEU A 125 2.57 -13.65 -3.04
N LYS A 126 3.69 -14.20 -2.54
CA LYS A 126 3.75 -14.78 -1.20
C LYS A 126 3.61 -13.67 -0.16
N CYS A 127 2.70 -13.85 0.80
CA CYS A 127 2.66 -13.01 2.00
C CYS A 127 3.87 -13.32 2.87
N VAL A 128 4.62 -12.28 3.25
CA VAL A 128 5.78 -12.38 4.13
C VAL A 128 5.47 -11.76 5.48
N ASP A 129 6.10 -12.32 6.49
CA ASP A 129 6.04 -11.91 7.89
C ASP A 129 7.40 -11.31 8.32
N GLU A 130 7.43 -10.44 9.34
CA GLU A 130 8.66 -9.87 9.91
C GLU A 130 9.63 -10.94 10.41
N GLU A 131 9.17 -12.10 10.91
CA GLU A 131 10.06 -13.20 11.31
C GLU A 131 10.82 -13.85 10.14
N THR A 132 10.43 -13.58 8.90
CA THR A 132 11.03 -14.19 7.70
C THR A 132 11.96 -13.27 6.92
N VAL A 133 12.29 -12.09 7.46
CA VAL A 133 13.25 -11.12 6.87
C VAL A 133 14.47 -10.96 7.76
#